data_AF-A0AAE1XYW1-F1
#
_entry.id   AF-A0AAE1XYW1-F1
#
_cell.length_a   1.000
_cell.length_b   1.000
_cell.length_c   1.000
_cell.angle_alpha   90.00
_cell.angle_beta   90.00
_cell.angle_gamma   90.00
#
_symmetry.space_group_name_H-M   'P 1'
#
loop_
_entity.id
_entity.type
_entity.pdbx_description
1 polymer ?
#
loop_
_entity_poly.entity_id
_entity_poly.type
_entity_poly.pdbx_seq_one_letter_code
_entity_poly.pdbx_strand_id
1 'polypeptide(L)'
;MGRQGHAFPALADGAQQFWQGLWTTFVPPRVRVQAWRFCDEATPTMANLAQKHAGVETHCVLCGAEVETTKHVLLEGPFARVVWALSHIPWVVLHRWDGDTAGWFSAAIRRLGLKGTPRFLMLCWALWRNRNRRRMEGVVWEPLQVVNDALLLLSQYQEARTKLRLGLLR
;
A
#
# COMPACT_ATOMS: atom_id res chain seq x y z
N MET A 1 23.00 -27.28 -4.81
CA MET A 1 21.81 -26.94 -5.63
C MET A 1 21.74 -25.44 -5.79
N GLY A 2 22.19 -24.91 -6.93
CA GLY A 2 22.25 -23.48 -7.20
C GLY A 2 20.85 -22.90 -7.42
N ARG A 3 20.56 -21.74 -6.81
CA ARG A 3 19.35 -20.97 -7.11
C ARG A 3 19.48 -20.47 -8.55
N GLN A 4 18.70 -21.04 -9.46
CA GLN A 4 18.53 -20.47 -10.78
C GLN A 4 17.90 -19.09 -10.61
N GLY A 5 18.58 -18.06 -11.11
CA GLY A 5 18.00 -16.73 -11.19
C GLY A 5 16.80 -16.78 -12.11
N HIS A 6 15.60 -16.60 -11.56
CA HIS A 6 14.42 -16.37 -12.37
C HIS A 6 14.63 -15.05 -13.12
N ALA A 7 14.94 -15.15 -14.42
CA ALA A 7 14.78 -14.03 -15.33
C ALA A 7 13.31 -13.60 -15.23
N PHE A 8 13.05 -12.32 -14.97
CA PHE A 8 11.71 -11.78 -15.09
C PHE A 8 11.24 -12.04 -16.53
N PRO A 9 10.14 -12.77 -16.76
CA PRO A 9 9.57 -12.87 -18.09
C PRO A 9 9.32 -11.46 -18.61
N ALA A 10 9.47 -11.24 -19.92
CA ALA A 10 9.05 -10.00 -20.54
C ALA A 10 7.58 -9.76 -20.17
N LEU A 11 7.34 -8.78 -19.31
CA LEU A 11 6.01 -8.44 -18.84
C LEU A 11 5.21 -7.95 -20.03
N ALA A 12 3.94 -8.37 -20.16
CA ALA A 12 3.04 -7.77 -21.15
C ALA A 12 3.09 -6.23 -21.04
N ASP A 13 2.94 -5.51 -22.15
CA ASP A 13 3.16 -4.05 -22.21
C ASP A 13 2.44 -3.27 -21.09
N GLY A 14 1.21 -3.68 -20.74
CA GLY A 14 0.45 -3.10 -19.64
C GLY A 14 1.07 -3.35 -18.25
N ALA A 15 1.62 -4.54 -18.01
CA ALA A 15 2.31 -4.86 -16.76
C ALA A 15 3.64 -4.10 -16.67
N GLN A 16 4.39 -3.96 -17.77
CA GLN A 16 5.61 -3.16 -17.79
C GLN A 16 5.33 -1.70 -17.47
N GLN A 17 4.32 -1.08 -18.09
CA GLN A 17 3.92 0.30 -17.83
C GLN A 17 3.48 0.51 -16.38
N PHE A 18 2.73 -0.44 -15.81
CA PHE A 18 2.33 -0.42 -14.41
C PHE A 18 3.54 -0.37 -13.47
N TRP A 19 4.49 -1.30 -13.64
CA TRP A 19 5.68 -1.36 -12.80
C TRP A 19 6.55 -0.12 -12.96
N GLN A 20 6.75 0.36 -14.19
CA GLN A 20 7.45 1.63 -14.43
C GLN A 20 6.78 2.80 -13.71
N GLY A 21 5.45 2.91 -13.76
CA GLY A 21 4.69 3.93 -13.04
C GLY A 21 4.86 3.84 -11.52
N LEU A 22 4.74 2.63 -10.96
CA LEU A 22 4.95 2.39 -9.53
C LEU A 22 6.37 2.80 -9.10
N TRP A 23 7.39 2.36 -9.85
CA TRP A 23 8.78 2.59 -9.50
C TRP A 23 9.24 4.03 -9.74
N THR A 24 8.61 4.80 -10.62
CA THR A 24 8.94 6.22 -10.85
C THR A 24 8.19 7.18 -9.93
N THR A 25 7.21 6.69 -9.16
CA THR A 25 6.40 7.53 -8.27
C THR A 25 7.24 8.23 -7.18
N PHE A 26 6.98 9.52 -6.96
CA PHE A 26 7.70 10.37 -6.03
C PHE A 26 7.26 10.18 -4.57
N VAL A 27 7.56 8.99 -4.03
CA VAL A 27 7.33 8.57 -2.63
C VAL A 27 8.60 7.93 -2.03
N PRO A 28 8.71 7.80 -0.69
CA PRO A 28 9.84 7.11 -0.07
C PRO A 28 10.06 5.69 -0.64
N PRO A 29 11.31 5.23 -0.83
CA PRO A 29 11.58 3.89 -1.39
C PRO A 29 10.85 2.75 -0.66
N ARG A 30 10.76 2.81 0.67
CA ARG A 30 10.03 1.83 1.50
C ARG A 30 8.56 1.69 1.13
N VAL A 31 7.93 2.76 0.63
CA VAL A 31 6.51 2.78 0.24
C VAL A 31 6.33 2.03 -1.08
N ARG A 32 7.23 2.23 -2.06
CA ARG A 32 7.24 1.46 -3.31
C ARG A 32 7.48 -0.03 -3.07
N VAL A 33 8.43 -0.37 -2.20
CA VAL A 33 8.70 -1.77 -1.82
C VAL A 33 7.48 -2.41 -1.16
N GLN A 34 6.81 -1.69 -0.25
CA GLN A 34 5.60 -2.20 0.39
C GLN A 34 4.45 -2.37 -0.62
N ALA A 35 4.30 -1.46 -1.58
CA ALA A 35 3.33 -1.58 -2.67
C ALA A 35 3.59 -2.82 -3.54
N TRP A 36 4.85 -3.07 -3.91
CA TRP A 36 5.25 -4.29 -4.61
C TRP A 36 4.88 -5.54 -3.80
N ARG A 37 5.16 -5.56 -2.49
CA ARG A 37 4.77 -6.68 -1.61
C ARG A 37 3.27 -6.92 -1.55
N PHE A 38 2.44 -5.89 -1.63
CA PHE A 38 0.99 -6.07 -1.73
C PHE A 38 0.62 -6.75 -3.05
N CYS A 39 1.17 -6.27 -4.16
CA CYS A 39 0.89 -6.80 -5.49
C CYS A 39 1.33 -8.27 -5.65
N ASP A 40 2.41 -8.66 -4.96
CA ASP A 40 2.93 -10.03 -4.95
C ASP A 40 2.27 -10.92 -3.86
N GLU A 41 1.28 -10.40 -3.12
CA GLU A 41 0.70 -11.04 -1.93
C GLU A 41 1.75 -11.49 -0.88
N ALA A 42 2.94 -10.90 -0.91
CA ALA A 42 4.06 -11.22 -0.04
C ALA A 42 3.97 -10.54 1.33
N THR A 43 2.82 -9.97 1.68
CA THR A 43 2.61 -9.34 2.98
C THR A 43 2.14 -10.35 4.04
N PRO A 44 2.64 -10.24 5.29
CA PRO A 44 2.23 -11.13 6.38
C PRO A 44 0.87 -10.73 6.94
N THR A 45 -0.17 -10.80 6.11
CA THR A 45 -1.58 -10.79 6.55
C THR A 45 -1.85 -12.04 7.37
N MET A 46 -2.87 -12.02 8.24
CA MET A 46 -3.20 -13.22 9.02
C MET A 46 -3.56 -14.40 8.11
N ALA A 47 -4.28 -14.16 7.00
CA ALA A 47 -4.57 -15.18 6.00
C ALA A 47 -3.29 -15.80 5.40
N ASN A 48 -2.30 -14.98 5.02
CA ASN A 48 -1.04 -15.47 4.44
C ASN A 48 -0.15 -16.19 5.46
N LEU A 49 -0.23 -15.81 6.74
CA LEU A 49 0.49 -16.51 7.82
C LEU A 49 -0.12 -17.88 8.11
N ALA A 50 -1.45 -17.99 8.09
CA ALA A 50 -2.14 -19.27 8.31
C ALA A 50 -1.84 -20.31 7.22
N GLN A 51 -1.49 -19.90 6.00
CA GLN A 51 -1.02 -20.82 4.96
C GLN A 51 0.32 -21.49 5.30
N LYS A 52 1.15 -20.86 6.14
CA LYS A 52 2.51 -21.32 6.48
C LYS A 52 2.59 -21.98 7.84
N HIS A 53 1.65 -21.67 8.73
CA HIS A 53 1.65 -22.12 10.12
C HIS A 53 0.23 -22.51 10.56
N ALA A 54 0.07 -23.77 10.97
CA ALA A 54 -1.21 -24.26 11.50
C ALA A 54 -1.57 -23.56 12.82
N GLY A 55 -2.86 -23.29 13.02
CA GLY A 55 -3.39 -22.69 14.25
C GLY A 55 -3.24 -21.17 14.37
N VAL A 56 -2.79 -20.48 13.31
CA VAL A 56 -2.79 -19.01 13.29
C VAL A 56 -4.22 -18.50 13.15
N GLU A 57 -4.64 -17.62 14.07
CA GLU A 57 -5.89 -16.89 13.97
C GLU A 57 -5.89 -15.98 12.73
N THR A 58 -6.97 -16.06 11.94
CA THR A 58 -7.07 -15.37 10.65
C THR A 58 -7.78 -14.03 10.70
N HIS A 59 -8.42 -13.67 11.82
CA HIS A 59 -9.18 -12.44 11.95
C HIS A 59 -8.29 -11.20 11.88
N CYS A 60 -8.81 -10.14 11.28
CA CYS A 60 -8.15 -8.85 11.17
C CYS A 60 -7.85 -8.26 12.54
N VAL A 61 -6.59 -7.91 12.78
CA VAL A 61 -6.14 -7.38 14.09
C VAL A 61 -6.74 -6.01 14.41
N LEU A 62 -7.30 -5.31 13.42
CA LEU A 62 -7.95 -4.01 13.59
C LEU A 62 -9.44 -4.12 13.93
N CYS A 63 -10.19 -5.03 13.29
CA CYS A 63 -11.64 -5.12 13.48
C CYS A 63 -12.11 -6.38 14.24
N GLY A 64 -11.29 -7.43 14.28
CA GLY A 64 -11.60 -8.71 14.92
C GLY A 64 -12.73 -9.53 14.30
N ALA A 65 -13.33 -9.07 13.19
CA ALA A 65 -14.56 -9.66 12.66
C ALA A 65 -14.36 -10.51 11.39
N GLU A 66 -13.50 -10.05 10.48
CA GLU A 66 -13.33 -10.65 9.16
C GLU A 66 -11.91 -11.18 8.96
N VAL A 67 -11.74 -12.12 8.02
CA VAL A 67 -10.42 -12.65 7.66
C VAL A 67 -9.51 -11.53 7.14
N GLU A 68 -8.32 -11.43 7.69
CA GLU A 68 -7.35 -10.43 7.31
C GLU A 68 -6.66 -10.80 6.00
N THR A 69 -7.13 -10.20 4.91
CA THR A 69 -6.48 -10.23 3.59
C THR A 69 -5.90 -8.86 3.24
N THR A 70 -5.07 -8.78 2.19
CA THR A 70 -4.58 -7.49 1.67
C THR A 70 -5.75 -6.58 1.29
N LYS A 71 -6.77 -7.13 0.64
CA LYS A 71 -8.02 -6.44 0.29
C LYS A 71 -8.77 -5.93 1.52
N HIS A 72 -8.86 -6.73 2.57
CA HIS A 72 -9.51 -6.32 3.81
C HIS A 72 -8.78 -5.15 4.47
N VAL A 73 -7.46 -5.23 4.60
CA VAL A 73 -6.65 -4.18 5.25
C VAL A 73 -6.61 -2.89 4.43
N LEU A 74 -6.59 -2.99 3.10
CA LEU A 74 -6.43 -1.83 2.23
C LEU A 74 -7.73 -1.21 1.74
N LEU A 75 -8.86 -1.94 1.70
CA LEU A 75 -10.09 -1.41 1.08
C LEU A 75 -11.36 -1.74 1.87
N GLU A 76 -11.60 -3.02 2.18
CA GLU A 76 -12.93 -3.46 2.64
C GLU A 76 -13.16 -3.24 4.14
N GLY A 77 -12.10 -3.30 4.94
CA GLY A 77 -12.18 -3.23 6.39
C GLY A 77 -12.79 -1.91 6.87
N PRO A 78 -13.56 -1.90 7.98
CA PRO A 78 -14.19 -0.69 8.50
C PRO A 78 -13.21 0.46 8.69
N PHE A 79 -12.02 0.17 9.24
CA PHE A 79 -10.96 1.15 9.41
C PHE A 79 -10.48 1.75 8.08
N ALA A 80 -10.26 0.90 7.07
CA ALA A 80 -9.82 1.33 5.74
C ALA A 80 -10.86 2.26 5.09
N ARG A 81 -12.14 1.91 5.17
CA ARG A 81 -13.24 2.73 4.62
C ARG A 81 -13.26 4.14 5.20
N VAL A 82 -13.06 4.27 6.52
CA VAL A 82 -13.01 5.60 7.18
C VAL A 82 -11.78 6.39 6.73
N VAL A 83 -10.61 5.74 6.66
CA VAL A 83 -9.38 6.38 6.13
C VAL A 83 -9.59 6.90 4.71
N TRP A 84 -10.20 6.11 3.83
CA TRP A 84 -10.48 6.55 2.46
C TRP A 84 -11.48 7.70 2.41
N ALA A 85 -12.54 7.68 3.22
CA ALA A 85 -13.50 8.77 3.32
C ALA A 85 -12.84 10.10 3.75
N LEU A 86 -11.84 10.04 4.64
CA LEU A 86 -11.10 11.20 5.12
C LEU A 86 -9.93 11.63 4.21
N SER A 87 -9.56 10.82 3.21
CA SER A 87 -8.35 11.03 2.38
C SER A 87 -8.51 12.05 1.25
N HIS A 88 -9.77 12.44 0.95
CA HIS A 88 -10.17 13.16 -0.26
C HIS A 88 -9.90 12.44 -1.59
N ILE A 89 -9.59 11.14 -1.56
CA ILE A 89 -9.59 10.31 -2.78
C ILE A 89 -11.04 9.84 -3.01
N PRO A 90 -11.67 10.17 -4.16
CA PRO A 90 -13.05 9.79 -4.41
C PRO A 90 -13.22 8.26 -4.39
N TRP A 91 -14.22 7.77 -3.65
CA TRP A 91 -14.50 6.33 -3.53
C TRP A 91 -14.70 5.64 -4.90
N VAL A 92 -15.27 6.36 -5.88
CA VAL A 92 -15.45 5.86 -7.26
C VAL A 92 -14.13 5.41 -7.90
N VAL A 93 -12.99 5.95 -7.46
CA VAL A 93 -11.67 5.54 -7.94
C VAL A 93 -11.24 4.18 -7.38
N LEU A 94 -11.59 3.88 -6.13
CA LEU A 94 -11.04 2.78 -5.33
C LEU A 94 -11.98 1.58 -5.15
N HIS A 95 -13.30 1.80 -5.15
CA HIS A 95 -14.32 0.81 -4.77
C HIS A 95 -14.30 -0.48 -5.58
N ARG A 96 -13.75 -0.41 -6.80
CA ARG A 96 -13.73 -1.53 -7.73
C ARG A 96 -12.41 -2.28 -7.64
N TRP A 97 -12.43 -3.38 -6.90
CA TRP A 97 -11.34 -4.34 -6.80
C TRP A 97 -11.59 -5.49 -7.79
N ASP A 98 -11.23 -5.25 -9.04
CA ASP A 98 -11.36 -6.27 -10.10
C ASP A 98 -10.10 -7.16 -10.10
N GLY A 99 -10.27 -8.45 -9.85
CA GLY A 99 -9.17 -9.42 -9.88
C GLY A 99 -8.28 -9.36 -8.64
N ASP A 100 -6.97 -9.33 -8.86
CA ASP A 100 -5.95 -9.38 -7.82
C ASP A 100 -5.51 -8.00 -7.32
N THR A 101 -4.66 -7.97 -6.30
CA THR A 101 -4.12 -6.72 -5.74
C THR A 101 -3.36 -5.90 -6.78
N ALA A 102 -2.60 -6.55 -7.66
CA ALA A 102 -1.84 -5.88 -8.72
C ALA A 102 -2.78 -5.15 -9.71
N GLY A 103 -3.86 -5.81 -10.13
CA GLY A 103 -4.91 -5.24 -10.97
C GLY A 103 -5.59 -4.03 -10.33
N TRP A 104 -5.90 -4.11 -9.04
CA TRP A 104 -6.46 -2.97 -8.28
C TRP A 104 -5.48 -1.78 -8.21
N PHE A 105 -4.21 -2.03 -7.90
CA PHE A 105 -3.18 -0.99 -7.90
C PHE A 105 -3.01 -0.36 -9.29
N SER A 106 -2.96 -1.17 -10.34
CA SER A 106 -2.84 -0.69 -11.73
C SER A 106 -4.02 0.20 -12.13
N ALA A 107 -5.25 -0.23 -11.83
CA ALA A 107 -6.44 0.56 -12.09
C ALA A 107 -6.46 1.88 -11.30
N ALA A 108 -6.11 1.85 -10.02
CA ALA A 108 -6.05 3.05 -9.17
C ALA A 108 -4.99 4.05 -9.66
N ILE A 109 -3.77 3.59 -9.95
CA ILE A 109 -2.68 4.44 -10.47
C ILE A 109 -3.07 5.09 -11.79
N ARG A 110 -3.68 4.32 -12.71
CA ARG A 110 -4.16 4.85 -14.00
C ARG A 110 -5.24 5.93 -13.82
N ARG A 111 -6.20 5.72 -12.93
CA ARG A 111 -7.29 6.67 -12.67
C ARG A 111 -6.83 7.93 -11.93
N LEU A 112 -5.85 7.79 -11.03
CA LEU A 112 -5.33 8.90 -10.22
C LEU A 112 -4.25 9.72 -10.94
N GLY A 113 -3.59 9.13 -11.94
CA GLY A 113 -2.47 9.73 -12.65
C GLY A 113 -1.30 10.10 -11.72
N LEU A 114 -0.37 10.90 -12.25
CA LEU A 114 0.87 11.26 -11.55
C LEU A 114 0.64 12.06 -10.25
N LYS A 115 -0.43 12.86 -10.18
CA LYS A 115 -0.73 13.71 -9.02
C LYS A 115 -1.34 12.93 -7.86
N GLY A 116 -2.26 12.00 -8.14
CA GLY A 116 -2.95 11.24 -7.10
C GLY A 116 -2.21 9.99 -6.64
N THR A 117 -1.37 9.39 -7.50
CA THR A 117 -0.65 8.15 -7.21
C THR A 117 0.21 8.21 -5.94
N PRO A 118 1.01 9.27 -5.68
CA PRO A 118 1.78 9.37 -4.44
C PRO A 118 0.92 9.32 -3.18
N ARG A 119 -0.23 10.01 -3.17
CA ARG A 119 -1.16 10.02 -2.03
C ARG A 119 -1.75 8.63 -1.79
N PHE A 120 -2.18 7.97 -2.86
CA PHE A 120 -2.71 6.61 -2.80
C PHE A 120 -1.70 5.62 -2.22
N LEU A 121 -0.47 5.59 -2.74
CA LEU A 121 0.56 4.68 -2.24
C LEU A 121 0.91 4.94 -0.76
N MET A 122 0.97 6.22 -0.37
CA MET A 122 1.23 6.61 1.02
C MET A 122 0.11 6.16 1.97
N LEU A 123 -1.15 6.26 1.55
CA LEU A 123 -2.28 5.81 2.36
C LEU A 123 -2.35 4.29 2.48
N CYS A 124 -2.11 3.54 1.39
CA CYS A 124 -1.97 2.09 1.46
C CYS A 124 -0.86 1.67 2.44
N TRP A 125 0.29 2.35 2.37
CA TRP A 125 1.39 2.12 3.32
C TRP A 125 1.01 2.49 4.75
N ALA A 126 0.29 3.60 4.96
CA ALA A 126 -0.11 4.05 6.29
C ALA A 126 -1.15 3.13 6.94
N LEU A 127 -2.11 2.61 6.17
CA LEU A 127 -3.06 1.57 6.61
C LEU A 127 -2.31 0.34 7.12
N TRP A 128 -1.38 -0.15 6.31
CA TRP A 128 -0.56 -1.30 6.68
C TRP A 128 0.35 -1.04 7.88
N ARG A 129 0.95 0.15 7.95
CA ARG A 129 1.74 0.57 9.11
C ARG A 129 0.88 0.60 10.37
N ASN A 130 -0.33 1.16 10.32
CA ASN A 130 -1.23 1.20 11.48
C ASN A 130 -1.64 -0.21 11.93
N ARG A 131 -1.98 -1.08 10.97
CA ARG A 131 -2.23 -2.51 11.24
C ARG A 131 -1.04 -3.17 11.94
N ASN A 132 0.19 -2.93 11.45
CA ASN A 132 1.39 -3.54 12.07
C ASN A 132 1.64 -3.00 13.48
N ARG A 133 1.38 -1.71 13.72
CA ARG A 133 1.47 -1.14 15.08
C ARG A 133 0.47 -1.79 16.03
N ARG A 134 -0.76 -2.03 15.58
CA ARG A 134 -1.74 -2.77 16.39
C ARG A 134 -1.22 -4.16 16.76
N ARG A 135 -0.65 -4.87 15.80
CA ARG A 135 -0.12 -6.22 16.02
C ARG A 135 1.11 -6.28 16.92
N MET A 136 2.04 -5.33 16.76
CA MET A 136 3.35 -5.37 17.43
C MET A 136 3.39 -4.60 18.75
N GLU A 137 2.70 -3.46 18.80
CA GLU A 137 2.72 -2.51 19.93
C GLU A 137 1.38 -2.50 20.69
N GLY A 138 0.32 -3.11 20.14
CA GLY A 138 -1.03 -3.01 20.71
C GLY A 138 -1.73 -1.67 20.45
N VAL A 139 -1.07 -0.73 19.76
CA VAL A 139 -1.55 0.64 19.53
C VAL A 139 -2.26 0.78 18.19
N VAL A 140 -3.43 1.43 18.17
CA VAL A 140 -4.14 1.84 16.96
C VAL A 140 -4.18 3.36 16.93
N TRP A 141 -3.81 3.95 15.80
CA TRP A 141 -4.08 5.37 15.55
C TRP A 141 -5.48 5.59 15.00
N GLU A 142 -6.06 6.73 15.34
CA GLU A 142 -7.33 7.16 14.78
C GLU A 142 -7.23 7.36 13.26
N PRO A 143 -8.30 7.08 12.47
CA PRO A 143 -8.26 7.20 11.01
C PRO A 143 -7.75 8.55 10.50
N LEU A 144 -8.17 9.65 11.13
CA LEU A 144 -7.73 10.99 10.75
C LEU A 144 -6.24 11.21 11.03
N GLN A 145 -5.70 10.65 12.12
CA GLN A 145 -4.27 10.70 12.42
C GLN A 145 -3.46 9.95 11.37
N VAL A 146 -3.94 8.77 10.95
CA VAL A 146 -3.30 7.99 9.87
C VAL A 146 -3.25 8.77 8.56
N VAL A 147 -4.36 9.43 8.18
CA VAL A 147 -4.41 10.27 6.97
C VAL A 147 -3.45 11.46 7.08
N ASN A 148 -3.52 12.22 8.18
CA ASN A 148 -2.71 13.42 8.35
C ASN A 148 -1.21 13.10 8.38
N ASP A 149 -0.78 12.06 9.11
CA ASP A 149 0.62 11.63 9.15
C ASP A 149 1.10 11.19 7.77
N ALA A 150 0.32 10.38 7.04
CA ALA A 150 0.69 9.91 5.72
C ALA A 150 0.89 11.06 4.73
N LEU A 151 -0.01 12.04 4.73
CA LEU A 151 0.04 13.17 3.81
C LEU A 151 1.12 14.19 4.21
N LEU A 152 1.36 14.39 5.51
CA LEU A 152 2.47 15.21 6.00
C LEU A 152 3.82 14.61 5.62
N LEU A 153 4.02 13.31 5.88
CA LEU A 153 5.25 12.60 5.49
C LEU A 153 5.49 12.64 3.99
N LEU A 154 4.42 12.57 3.19
CA LEU A 154 4.52 12.74 1.75
C LEU A 154 5.04 14.13 1.40
N SER A 155 4.40 15.17 1.91
CA SER A 155 4.78 16.57 1.64
C SER A 155 6.24 16.82 2.02
N GLN A 156 6.66 16.42 3.21
CA GLN A 156 8.04 16.55 3.69
C GLN A 156 9.04 15.82 2.80
N TYR A 157 8.72 14.59 2.39
CA TYR A 157 9.58 13.82 1.49
C TYR A 157 9.73 14.50 0.13
N GLN A 158 8.64 15.00 -0.43
CA GLN A 158 8.65 15.66 -1.73
C GLN A 158 9.41 16.98 -1.69
N GLU A 159 9.24 17.76 -0.63
CA GLU A 159 9.99 19.00 -0.41
C GLU A 159 11.48 18.74 -0.27
N ALA A 160 11.88 17.84 0.65
CA ALA A 160 13.28 17.50 0.87
C ALA A 160 13.95 16.99 -0.41
N ARG A 161 13.27 16.12 -1.16
CA ARG A 161 13.83 15.55 -2.40
C ARG A 161 13.86 16.55 -3.55
N THR A 162 12.96 17.54 -3.56
CA THR A 162 13.02 18.66 -4.49
C THR A 162 14.21 19.57 -4.16
N LYS A 163 14.43 19.90 -2.87
CA LYS A 163 15.61 20.66 -2.43
C LYS A 163 16.91 19.95 -2.79
N LEU A 164 17.00 18.61 -2.58
CA LEU A 164 18.16 17.81 -3.00
C LEU A 164 18.41 17.93 -4.51
N ARG A 165 17.36 17.78 -5.32
CA ARG A 165 17.46 17.85 -6.79
C ARG A 165 17.90 19.22 -7.28
N LEU A 166 17.53 20.29 -6.56
CA LEU A 166 17.88 21.67 -6.88
C LEU A 166 19.21 22.12 -6.24
N GLY A 167 19.90 21.27 -5.48
CA GLY A 167 21.13 21.63 -4.78
C GLY A 167 20.93 22.64 -3.62
N LEU A 168 19.72 22.67 -3.04
CA LEU A 168 19.32 23.65 -2.01
C LEU A 168 19.45 23.13 -0.57
N LEU A 169 19.86 21.87 -0.39
CA LEU A 169 20.24 21.35 0.93
C LEU A 169 21.73 21.63 1.14
N ARG A 170 22.00 22.63 1.99
CA ARG A 170 23.33 22.92 2.52
C ARG A 170 23.60 22.08 3.77
#